data_AF-A0A4Z1SV42-F1
#
_entry.id   AF-A0A4Z1SV42-F1
#
_cell.length_a   1.000
_cell.length_b   1.000
_cell.length_c   1.000
_cell.angle_alpha   90.00
_cell.angle_beta   90.00
_cell.angle_gamma   90.00
#
_symmetry.space_group_name_H-M   'P 1'
#
loop_
_entity.id
_entity.type
_entity.pdbx_description
1 polymer ?
#
loop_
_entity_poly.entity_id
_entity_poly.type
_entity_poly.pdbx_seq_one_letter_code
_entity_poly.pdbx_strand_id
1 'polypeptide(L)'
;MAHAWFRAASQGDVSFLSLQYHRYACSSNERGLTALMVAVKSRQIDAIELLTPLEARLTTPRGTTALMIAAEEGFHEAVVFLAPSEGRMRTAETALIRAVKAGDTKMVSLLLPYEACYASECIRFAELSKQYEVSQLLRGVVEGGIPPLPDMQLTVRSLGSATTTERVPLISEELLATQKDLSMAQDALHLATSRMEELEMEVDRLRATASNCEGLVGELEQAKGKIAELSEEVDVLFNDNRALRLQQDKSEQALKRLGPCPKCRQMRGELRTTKGENVRLIAENMDLQERVLQMSYQVPPSIFTDEEIRRLKVGNKC
;
A
#
# COMPACT_ATOMS: atom_id res chain seq x y z
N MET A 1 -1.78 9.98 -15.56
CA MET A 1 -2.64 10.45 -14.44
C MET A 1 -1.84 10.95 -13.24
N ALA A 2 -0.70 10.35 -12.87
CA ALA A 2 0.16 10.85 -11.78
C ALA A 2 0.59 12.33 -11.94
N HIS A 3 0.79 12.82 -13.18
CA HIS A 3 1.09 14.25 -13.41
C HIS A 3 -0.02 15.22 -12.93
N ALA A 4 -1.28 14.78 -12.87
CA ALA A 4 -2.38 15.62 -12.38
C ALA A 4 -2.27 15.87 -10.87
N TRP A 5 -1.80 14.86 -10.10
CA TRP A 5 -1.53 14.98 -8.66
C TRP A 5 -0.50 16.08 -8.36
N PHE A 6 0.67 16.01 -9.03
CA PHE A 6 1.71 17.02 -8.84
C PHE A 6 1.33 18.39 -9.40
N ARG A 7 0.50 18.44 -10.46
CA ARG A 7 -0.03 19.70 -10.99
C ARG A 7 -0.99 20.36 -10.01
N ALA A 8 -1.89 19.59 -9.39
CA ALA A 8 -2.79 20.08 -8.36
C ALA A 8 -2.01 20.64 -7.16
N ALA A 9 -0.97 19.93 -6.71
CA ALA A 9 -0.06 20.42 -5.66
C ALA A 9 0.65 21.72 -6.04
N SER A 10 1.07 21.86 -7.31
CA SER A 10 1.70 23.09 -7.79
C SER A 10 0.74 24.27 -7.92
N GLN A 11 -0.53 23.99 -8.22
CA GLN A 11 -1.58 25.00 -8.41
C GLN A 11 -2.32 25.38 -7.12
N GLY A 12 -2.16 24.61 -6.04
CA GLY A 12 -2.94 24.78 -4.82
C GLY A 12 -4.37 24.26 -4.94
N ASP A 13 -4.63 23.30 -5.84
CA ASP A 13 -5.96 22.70 -6.01
C ASP A 13 -6.25 21.68 -4.89
N VAL A 14 -6.61 22.21 -3.72
CA VAL A 14 -6.90 21.45 -2.50
C VAL A 14 -8.06 20.47 -2.72
N SER A 15 -9.04 20.83 -3.55
CA SER A 15 -10.20 19.98 -3.86
C SER A 15 -9.79 18.71 -4.62
N PHE A 16 -8.92 18.84 -5.61
CA PHE A 16 -8.39 17.67 -6.31
C PHE A 16 -7.47 16.83 -5.41
N LEU A 17 -6.66 17.48 -4.58
CA LEU A 17 -5.77 16.80 -3.64
C LEU A 17 -6.55 15.98 -2.60
N SER A 18 -7.60 16.57 -2.01
CA SER A 18 -8.43 15.89 -1.02
C SER A 18 -9.26 14.74 -1.60
N LEU A 19 -9.57 14.77 -2.89
CA LEU A 19 -10.26 13.67 -3.56
C LEU A 19 -9.33 12.49 -3.90
N GLN A 20 -8.07 12.78 -4.23
CA GLN A 20 -7.15 11.79 -4.81
C GLN A 20 -6.06 11.30 -3.85
N TYR A 21 -6.01 11.80 -2.61
CA TYR A 21 -4.95 11.47 -1.65
C TYR A 21 -4.80 9.96 -1.39
N HIS A 22 -5.90 9.21 -1.27
CA HIS A 22 -5.85 7.75 -1.07
C HIS A 22 -5.06 6.99 -2.16
N ARG A 23 -4.97 7.55 -3.36
CA ARG A 23 -4.39 6.89 -4.52
C ARG A 23 -2.95 7.30 -4.80
N TYR A 24 -2.58 8.53 -4.45
CA TYR A 24 -1.30 9.13 -4.85
C TYR A 24 -0.49 9.76 -3.71
N ALA A 25 -1.01 9.77 -2.47
CA ALA A 25 -0.21 10.18 -1.32
C ALA A 25 1.08 9.36 -1.25
N CYS A 26 2.17 10.02 -0.83
CA CYS A 26 3.51 9.44 -0.74
C CYS A 26 4.14 9.03 -2.08
N SER A 27 3.52 9.38 -3.22
CA SER A 27 4.14 9.19 -4.52
C SER A 27 5.18 10.27 -4.81
N SER A 28 6.20 9.92 -5.61
CA SER A 28 7.20 10.86 -6.09
C SER A 28 7.15 11.01 -7.61
N ASN A 29 7.47 12.21 -8.10
CA ASN A 29 7.54 12.49 -9.53
C ASN A 29 8.90 12.05 -10.13
N GLU A 30 9.08 12.28 -11.43
CA GLU A 30 10.32 11.93 -12.17
C GLU A 30 11.60 12.57 -11.60
N ARG A 31 11.47 13.64 -10.81
CA ARG A 31 12.58 14.32 -10.11
C ARG A 31 12.79 13.80 -8.68
N GLY A 32 12.02 12.80 -8.26
CA GLY A 32 12.01 12.26 -6.90
C GLY A 32 11.35 13.18 -5.87
N LEU A 33 10.55 14.18 -6.29
CA LEU A 33 9.85 15.10 -5.40
C LEU A 33 8.45 14.58 -5.08
N THR A 34 8.03 14.69 -3.82
CA THR A 34 6.65 14.43 -3.40
C THR A 34 5.73 15.61 -3.73
N ALA A 35 4.42 15.44 -3.56
CA ALA A 35 3.47 16.52 -3.81
C ALA A 35 3.65 17.67 -2.81
N LEU A 36 3.94 17.37 -1.54
CA LEU A 36 4.29 18.36 -0.52
C LEU A 36 5.51 19.19 -0.94
N MET A 37 6.57 18.55 -1.45
CA MET A 37 7.75 19.27 -1.95
C MET A 37 7.42 20.16 -3.15
N VAL A 38 6.55 19.72 -4.05
CA VAL A 38 6.09 20.52 -5.19
C VAL A 38 5.25 21.71 -4.73
N ALA A 39 4.39 21.52 -3.73
CA ALA A 39 3.58 22.59 -3.13
C ALA A 39 4.47 23.66 -2.46
N VAL A 40 5.50 23.23 -1.72
CA VAL A 40 6.52 24.13 -1.14
C VAL A 40 7.23 24.94 -2.21
N LYS A 41 7.72 24.29 -3.28
CA LYS A 41 8.37 25.00 -4.39
C LYS A 41 7.45 26.00 -5.09
N SER A 42 6.14 25.72 -5.10
CA SER A 42 5.13 26.56 -5.73
C SER A 42 4.51 27.57 -4.76
N ARG A 43 4.98 27.61 -3.50
CA ARG A 43 4.48 28.48 -2.42
C ARG A 43 2.98 28.37 -2.15
N GLN A 44 2.43 27.17 -2.28
CA GLN A 44 0.99 26.91 -2.09
C GLN A 44 0.69 26.50 -0.64
N ILE A 45 0.35 27.47 0.21
CA ILE A 45 0.12 27.23 1.65
C ILE A 45 -1.02 26.23 1.89
N ASP A 46 -2.17 26.40 1.24
CA ASP A 46 -3.33 25.54 1.47
C ASP A 46 -3.04 24.07 1.10
N ALA A 47 -2.26 23.84 0.06
CA ALA A 47 -1.79 22.50 -0.32
C ALA A 47 -0.75 21.96 0.66
N ILE A 48 0.12 22.80 1.22
CA ILE A 48 1.09 22.40 2.25
C ILE A 48 0.35 21.97 3.51
N GLU A 49 -0.64 22.74 3.95
CA GLU A 49 -1.44 22.41 5.13
C GLU A 49 -2.13 21.05 4.97
N LEU A 50 -2.77 20.81 3.83
CA LEU A 50 -3.43 19.52 3.54
C LEU A 50 -2.44 18.35 3.45
N LEU A 51 -1.29 18.55 2.80
CA LEU A 51 -0.34 17.47 2.50
C LEU A 51 0.63 17.19 3.65
N THR A 52 0.86 18.12 4.56
CA THR A 52 1.76 17.95 5.72
C THR A 52 1.45 16.70 6.54
N PRO A 53 0.20 16.43 6.99
CA PRO A 53 -0.09 15.21 7.76
C PRO A 53 0.10 13.92 6.97
N LEU A 54 0.11 13.98 5.64
CA LEU A 54 0.19 12.82 4.76
C LEU A 54 1.61 12.50 4.30
N GLU A 55 2.39 13.53 3.96
CA GLU A 55 3.67 13.42 3.27
C GLU A 55 4.86 14.01 4.05
N ALA A 56 4.63 14.54 5.25
CA ALA A 56 5.74 15.00 6.09
C ALA A 56 6.73 13.86 6.37
N ARG A 57 8.01 14.21 6.48
CA ARG A 57 9.13 13.29 6.71
C ARG A 57 9.50 12.41 5.52
N LEU A 58 8.86 12.57 4.37
CA LEU A 58 9.34 11.96 3.15
C LEU A 58 10.57 12.69 2.64
N THR A 59 11.50 11.93 2.06
CA THR A 59 12.76 12.46 1.54
C THR A 59 12.94 12.08 0.08
N THR A 60 13.60 12.96 -0.67
CA THR A 60 14.05 12.63 -2.02
C THR A 60 15.16 11.57 -1.95
N PRO A 61 15.56 10.94 -3.08
CA PRO A 61 16.73 10.06 -3.12
C PRO A 61 18.05 10.71 -2.66
N ARG A 62 18.11 12.05 -2.61
CA ARG A 62 19.24 12.83 -2.08
C ARG A 62 19.11 13.16 -0.59
N GLY A 63 18.06 12.67 0.07
CA GLY A 63 17.75 12.96 1.48
C GLY A 63 17.13 14.33 1.73
N THR A 64 16.68 15.06 0.70
CA THR A 64 16.09 16.40 0.89
C THR A 64 14.64 16.29 1.37
N THR A 65 14.27 17.00 2.45
CA THR A 65 12.88 17.11 2.95
C THR A 65 12.18 18.36 2.41
N ALA A 66 10.87 18.49 2.68
CA ALA A 66 10.10 19.68 2.31
C ALA A 66 10.60 20.95 3.05
N LEU A 67 10.96 20.84 4.33
CA LEU A 67 11.53 21.93 5.13
C LEU A 67 12.88 22.41 4.59
N MET A 68 13.73 21.48 4.12
CA MET A 68 15.02 21.85 3.50
C MET A 68 14.83 22.64 2.21
N ILE A 69 13.80 22.31 1.41
CA ILE A 69 13.44 23.06 0.21
C ILE A 69 12.88 24.44 0.61
N ALA A 70 12.04 24.52 1.63
CA ALA A 70 11.52 25.80 2.13
C ALA A 70 12.65 26.73 2.60
N ALA A 71 13.67 26.19 3.28
CA ALA A 71 14.85 26.95 3.71
C ALA A 71 15.73 27.42 2.54
N GLU A 72 15.88 26.61 1.50
CA GLU A 72 16.64 26.96 0.29
C GLU A 72 15.93 28.05 -0.54
N GLU A 73 14.61 27.98 -0.65
CA GLU A 73 13.80 28.94 -1.40
C GLU A 73 13.46 30.21 -0.57
N GLY A 74 13.84 30.27 0.72
CA GLY A 74 13.51 31.38 1.61
C GLY A 74 12.00 31.53 1.84
N PHE A 75 11.29 30.41 1.98
CA PHE A 75 9.85 30.38 2.18
C PHE A 75 9.49 30.25 3.66
N HIS A 76 9.47 31.38 4.36
CA HIS A 76 9.30 31.44 5.83
C HIS A 76 7.96 30.88 6.33
N GLU A 77 6.88 31.08 5.56
CA GLU A 77 5.52 30.69 5.97
C GLU A 77 5.34 29.16 6.02
N ALA A 78 6.01 28.42 5.15
CA ALA A 78 5.96 26.94 5.17
C ALA A 78 6.63 26.34 6.41
N VAL A 79 7.55 27.06 7.06
CA VAL A 79 8.24 26.59 8.27
C VAL A 79 7.24 26.29 9.39
N VAL A 80 6.17 27.07 9.50
CA VAL A 80 5.15 26.92 10.55
C VAL A 80 4.48 25.54 10.45
N PHE A 81 4.20 25.08 9.23
CA PHE A 81 3.56 23.77 9.00
C PHE A 81 4.58 22.63 9.06
N LEU A 82 5.79 22.84 8.56
CA LEU A 82 6.77 21.77 8.34
C LEU A 82 7.71 21.54 9.52
N ALA A 83 8.12 22.58 10.25
CA ALA A 83 9.10 22.47 11.33
C ALA A 83 8.67 21.58 12.51
N PRO A 84 7.38 21.55 12.94
CA PRO A 84 6.92 20.62 13.97
C PRO A 84 7.14 19.14 13.58
N SER A 85 7.00 18.84 12.29
CA SER A 85 7.06 17.47 11.76
C SER A 85 8.47 17.06 11.30
N GLU A 86 9.23 17.99 10.71
CA GLU A 86 10.51 17.72 10.03
C GLU A 86 11.74 18.33 10.73
N GLY A 87 11.57 19.24 11.70
CA GLY A 87 12.65 20.05 12.29
C GLY A 87 13.72 19.30 13.10
N ARG A 88 13.73 17.96 13.09
CA ARG A 88 14.79 17.13 13.69
C ARG A 88 15.34 16.09 12.71
N MET A 89 14.90 16.13 11.45
CA MET A 89 15.34 15.18 10.46
C MET A 89 16.74 15.52 9.97
N ARG A 90 17.67 14.60 10.23
CA ARG A 90 19.05 14.71 9.77
C ARG A 90 19.28 13.74 8.63
N THR A 91 19.45 14.29 7.43
CA THR A 91 19.95 13.54 6.28
C THR A 91 21.41 13.92 6.03
N ALA A 92 21.70 14.76 5.04
CA ALA A 92 23.06 15.21 4.71
C ALA A 92 23.32 16.67 5.10
N GLU A 93 22.32 17.54 4.99
CA GLU A 93 22.38 18.96 5.35
C GLU A 93 21.04 19.34 5.97
N THR A 94 21.03 19.92 7.17
CA THR A 94 19.79 20.34 7.83
C THR A 94 19.22 21.62 7.19
N ALA A 95 17.97 21.94 7.48
CA ALA A 95 17.34 23.16 6.97
C ALA A 95 18.08 24.41 7.49
N LEU A 96 18.58 24.38 8.73
CA LEU A 96 19.39 25.45 9.31
C LEU A 96 20.69 25.68 8.54
N ILE A 97 21.41 24.63 8.15
CA ILE A 97 22.64 24.76 7.35
C ILE A 97 22.35 25.43 6.00
N ARG A 98 21.21 25.10 5.36
CA ARG A 98 20.79 25.73 4.11
C ARG A 98 20.41 27.20 4.29
N ALA A 99 19.68 27.52 5.36
CA ALA A 99 19.33 28.90 5.70
C ALA A 99 20.58 29.76 5.97
N VAL A 100 21.57 29.21 6.67
CA VAL A 100 22.87 29.86 6.90
C VAL A 100 23.63 30.02 5.59
N LYS A 101 23.69 28.99 4.72
CA LYS A 101 24.30 29.13 3.38
C LYS A 101 23.66 30.25 2.56
N ALA A 102 22.34 30.41 2.66
CA ALA A 102 21.60 31.49 2.01
C ALA A 102 21.79 32.87 2.69
N GLY A 103 22.25 32.92 3.95
CA GLY A 103 22.37 34.14 4.73
C GLY A 103 21.03 34.69 5.23
N ASP A 104 19.98 33.86 5.25
CA ASP A 104 18.62 34.28 5.61
C ASP A 104 18.46 34.28 7.15
N THR A 105 18.72 35.45 7.75
CA THR A 105 18.62 35.66 9.20
C THR A 105 17.22 35.37 9.75
N LYS A 106 16.16 35.66 8.97
CA LYS A 106 14.77 35.41 9.36
C LYS A 106 14.48 33.92 9.38
N MET A 107 14.89 33.19 8.35
CA MET A 107 14.76 31.72 8.31
C MET A 107 15.53 31.05 9.44
N VAL A 108 16.76 31.51 9.72
CA VAL A 108 17.56 31.03 10.85
C VAL A 108 16.81 31.23 12.17
N SER A 109 16.20 32.39 12.40
CA SER A 109 15.43 32.66 13.62
C SER A 109 14.22 31.73 13.81
N LEU A 110 13.55 31.35 12.70
CA LEU A 110 12.39 30.46 12.74
C LEU A 110 12.77 28.99 12.93
N LEU A 111 13.93 28.56 12.42
CA LEU A 111 14.40 27.18 12.52
C LEU A 111 15.11 26.89 13.85
N LEU A 112 15.69 27.90 14.49
CA LEU A 112 16.46 27.78 15.73
C LEU A 112 15.72 27.03 16.87
N PRO A 113 14.42 27.29 17.15
CA PRO A 113 13.70 26.55 18.18
C PRO A 113 13.60 25.03 17.92
N TYR A 114 13.65 24.62 16.65
CA TYR A 114 13.47 23.23 16.23
C TYR A 114 14.81 22.50 16.02
N GLU A 115 15.81 23.20 15.48
CA GLU A 115 17.13 22.70 15.09
C GLU A 115 18.29 23.22 15.98
N ALA A 116 18.00 23.70 17.20
CA ALA A 116 18.99 24.27 18.13
C ALA A 116 20.22 23.37 18.37
N CYS A 117 20.05 22.05 18.31
CA CYS A 117 21.14 21.08 18.49
C CYS A 117 22.24 21.17 17.41
N TYR A 118 21.96 21.80 16.27
CA TYR A 118 22.91 21.96 15.16
C TYR A 118 23.52 23.38 15.08
N ALA A 119 23.17 24.27 16.02
CA ALA A 119 23.62 25.66 16.02
C ALA A 119 25.15 25.79 16.08
N SER A 120 25.83 24.93 16.85
CA SER A 120 27.30 24.94 17.00
C SER A 120 28.06 24.67 15.70
N GLU A 121 27.57 23.74 14.88
CA GLU A 121 28.14 23.45 13.56
C GLU A 121 27.89 24.61 12.58
N CYS A 122 26.73 25.25 12.67
CA CYS A 122 26.35 26.40 11.87
C CYS A 122 27.17 27.65 12.17
N ILE A 123 27.58 27.88 13.44
CA ILE A 123 28.43 29.01 13.84
C ILE A 123 29.74 29.01 13.05
N ARG A 124 30.42 27.86 13.00
CA ARG A 124 31.68 27.70 12.27
C ARG A 124 31.51 28.02 10.78
N PHE A 125 30.40 27.59 10.19
CA PHE A 125 30.11 27.83 8.77
C PHE A 125 29.79 29.31 8.49
N ALA A 126 29.01 29.97 9.36
CA ALA A 126 28.67 31.38 9.25
C ALA A 126 29.90 32.29 9.38
N GLU A 127 30.83 31.96 10.28
CA GLU A 127 32.11 32.68 10.45
C GLU A 127 32.99 32.59 9.21
N LEU A 128 33.15 31.40 8.64
CA LEU A 128 33.91 31.19 7.40
C LEU A 128 33.30 31.95 6.22
N SER A 129 31.97 32.05 6.19
CA SER A 129 31.22 32.76 5.14
C SER A 129 31.12 34.27 5.37
N LYS A 130 31.76 34.81 6.42
CA LYS A 130 31.70 36.23 6.85
C LYS A 130 30.28 36.74 7.11
N GLN A 131 29.34 35.86 7.45
CA GLN A 131 27.97 36.22 7.80
C GLN A 131 27.90 36.59 9.28
N TYR A 132 28.32 37.82 9.59
CA TYR A 132 28.43 38.29 10.97
C TYR A 132 27.09 38.31 11.71
N GLU A 133 26.01 38.74 11.04
CA GLU A 133 24.66 38.80 11.63
C GLU A 133 24.12 37.41 12.02
N VAL A 134 24.29 36.42 11.14
CA VAL A 134 23.89 35.04 11.40
C VAL A 134 24.74 34.44 12.53
N SER A 135 26.04 34.71 12.53
CA SER A 135 26.97 34.25 13.58
C SER A 135 26.62 34.83 14.96
N GLN A 136 26.24 36.10 15.04
CA GLN A 136 25.78 36.75 16.26
C GLN A 136 24.45 36.19 16.76
N LEU A 137 23.49 35.95 15.86
CA LEU A 137 22.21 35.32 16.20
C LEU A 137 22.40 33.90 16.77
N LEU A 138 23.25 33.09 16.14
CA LEU A 138 23.53 31.73 16.60
C LEU A 138 24.23 31.72 17.97
N ARG A 139 25.18 32.63 18.22
CA ARG A 139 25.84 32.78 19.54
C ARG A 139 24.86 33.19 20.63
N GLY A 140 24.00 34.17 20.35
CA GLY A 140 23.00 34.66 21.31
C GLY A 140 22.06 33.56 21.82
N VAL A 141 21.73 32.57 20.99
CA VAL A 141 20.88 31.44 21.39
C VAL A 141 21.63 30.36 22.19
N VAL A 142 22.91 30.16 21.92
CA VAL A 142 23.75 29.20 22.68
C VAL A 142 24.05 29.73 24.09
N GLU A 143 24.20 31.05 24.25
CA GLU A 143 24.53 31.70 25.53
C GLU A 143 23.29 32.16 26.33
N GLY A 144 22.16 32.46 25.65
CA GLY A 144 20.95 33.04 26.24
C GLY A 144 19.78 32.08 26.50
N GLY A 145 19.91 30.80 26.14
CA GLY A 145 18.82 29.83 26.21
C GLY A 145 17.88 29.91 24.99
N ILE A 146 17.21 28.79 24.70
CA ILE A 146 16.33 28.62 23.52
C ILE A 146 15.27 29.73 23.55
N PRO A 147 15.17 30.60 22.52
CA PRO A 147 14.10 31.58 22.45
C PRO A 147 12.76 30.83 22.48
N PRO A 148 11.77 31.28 23.28
CA PRO A 148 10.45 30.68 23.28
C PRO A 148 9.92 30.65 21.84
N LEU A 149 9.22 29.56 21.48
CA LEU A 149 8.59 29.41 20.18
C LEU A 149 7.88 30.73 19.83
N PRO A 150 8.11 31.31 18.65
CA PRO A 150 7.39 32.51 18.27
C PRO A 150 5.90 32.19 18.29
N ASP A 151 5.16 32.80 19.23
CA ASP A 151 3.70 32.88 19.21
C ASP A 151 3.34 33.71 17.97
N MET A 152 3.30 33.04 16.83
CA MET A 152 2.93 33.64 15.57
C MET A 152 1.42 33.53 15.43
N GLN A 153 0.70 34.28 16.28
CA GLN A 153 -0.66 34.67 15.95
C GLN A 153 -0.57 35.40 14.61
N LEU A 154 -1.19 34.82 13.58
CA LEU A 154 -1.35 35.43 12.26
C LEU A 154 -1.89 36.86 12.47
N THR A 155 -1.01 37.86 12.32
CA THR A 155 -1.42 39.26 12.39
C THR A 155 -2.32 39.56 11.20
N VAL A 156 -3.62 39.55 11.46
CA VAL A 156 -4.63 40.21 10.63
C VAL A 156 -4.17 41.66 10.46
N ARG A 157 -4.09 42.10 9.21
CA ARG A 157 -3.55 43.40 8.79
C ARG A 157 -4.12 44.55 9.64
N SER A 158 -3.20 45.34 10.17
CA SER A 158 -3.43 46.61 10.87
C SER A 158 -4.21 47.61 10.01
N LEU A 159 -5.23 48.24 10.60
CA LEU A 159 -5.56 49.65 10.37
C LEU A 159 -5.72 50.33 11.74
N GLY A 160 -5.02 51.44 11.87
CA GLY A 160 -4.73 52.09 13.14
C GLY A 160 -5.89 52.90 13.74
N SER A 161 -5.76 53.07 15.05
CA SER A 161 -6.22 54.20 15.88
C SER A 161 -7.59 54.81 15.58
N ALA A 162 -8.60 54.47 16.37
CA ALA A 162 -9.67 55.39 16.71
C ALA A 162 -10.25 55.11 18.10
N THR A 163 -10.68 56.19 18.74
CA THR A 163 -11.02 56.39 20.14
C THR A 163 -12.26 55.61 20.65
N THR A 164 -12.35 55.50 21.97
CA THR A 164 -13.21 54.66 22.81
C THR A 164 -14.74 54.92 22.77
N THR A 165 -15.36 55.15 21.61
CA THR A 165 -16.82 55.42 21.55
C THR A 165 -17.62 54.60 20.52
N GLU A 166 -17.00 53.68 19.78
CA GLU A 166 -17.67 52.83 18.76
C GLU A 166 -17.64 51.32 19.07
N ARG A 167 -17.33 50.90 20.30
CA ARG A 167 -17.06 49.48 20.64
C ARG A 167 -18.27 48.55 20.78
N VAL A 168 -19.50 49.06 20.81
CA VAL A 168 -20.69 48.22 21.07
C VAL A 168 -21.22 47.48 19.82
N PRO A 169 -21.25 48.07 18.61
CA PRO A 169 -21.75 47.39 17.40
C PRO A 169 -20.78 46.35 16.79
N LEU A 170 -19.47 46.54 16.96
CA LEU A 170 -18.46 45.61 16.41
C LEU A 170 -18.39 44.28 17.15
N ILE A 171 -18.59 44.28 18.48
CA ILE A 171 -18.63 43.05 19.28
C ILE A 171 -19.84 42.18 18.87
N SER A 172 -20.96 42.79 18.47
CA SER A 172 -22.12 42.05 17.97
C SER A 172 -21.88 41.39 16.61
N GLU A 173 -21.14 42.02 15.69
CA GLU A 173 -20.79 41.41 14.40
C GLU A 173 -19.73 40.31 14.55
N GLU A 174 -18.70 40.52 15.38
CA GLU A 174 -17.69 39.49 15.67
C GLU A 174 -18.30 38.31 16.43
N LEU A 175 -19.22 38.54 17.38
CA LEU A 175 -19.96 37.48 18.06
C LEU A 175 -20.86 36.70 17.09
N LEU A 176 -21.49 37.37 16.14
CA LEU A 176 -22.33 36.72 15.13
C LEU A 176 -21.49 35.93 14.12
N ALA A 177 -20.31 36.44 13.73
CA ALA A 177 -19.36 35.74 12.87
C ALA A 177 -18.81 34.49 13.56
N THR A 178 -18.35 34.61 14.81
CA THR A 178 -17.88 33.46 15.60
C THR A 178 -18.99 32.46 15.90
N GLN A 179 -20.23 32.90 16.07
CA GLN A 179 -21.39 32.01 16.22
C GLN A 179 -21.72 31.26 14.93
N LYS A 180 -21.52 31.90 13.77
CA LYS A 180 -21.67 31.26 12.46
C LYS A 180 -20.55 30.25 12.20
N ASP A 181 -19.31 30.59 12.55
CA ASP A 181 -18.16 29.68 12.47
C ASP A 181 -18.34 28.46 13.39
N LEU A 182 -18.88 28.66 14.60
CA LEU A 182 -19.23 27.56 15.50
C LEU A 182 -20.33 26.66 14.90
N SER A 183 -21.34 27.24 14.25
CA SER A 183 -22.38 26.47 13.55
C SER A 183 -21.79 25.64 12.39
N MET A 184 -20.92 26.25 11.57
CA MET A 184 -20.26 25.52 10.49
C MET A 184 -19.35 24.41 11.01
N ALA A 185 -18.65 24.65 12.13
CA ALA A 185 -17.82 23.64 12.78
C ALA A 185 -18.66 22.49 13.37
N GLN A 186 -19.85 22.79 13.91
CA GLN A 186 -20.81 21.79 14.38
C GLN A 186 -21.37 20.97 13.22
N ASP A 187 -21.69 21.60 12.09
CA ASP A 187 -22.17 20.92 10.88
C ASP A 187 -21.07 20.03 10.28
N ALA A 188 -19.83 20.52 10.23
CA ALA A 188 -18.67 19.74 9.79
C ALA A 188 -18.39 18.55 10.71
N LEU A 189 -18.54 18.73 12.03
CA LEU A 189 -18.43 17.64 13.00
C LEU A 189 -19.53 16.59 12.81
N HIS A 190 -20.78 17.02 12.60
CA HIS A 190 -21.90 16.11 12.34
C HIS A 190 -21.71 15.33 11.03
N LEU A 191 -21.21 15.98 9.99
CA LEU A 191 -20.88 15.32 8.72
C LEU A 191 -19.73 14.31 8.90
N ALA A 192 -18.71 14.67 9.68
CA ALA A 192 -17.60 13.77 10.00
C ALA A 192 -18.06 12.55 10.81
N THR A 193 -18.93 12.74 11.81
CA THR A 193 -19.48 11.61 12.60
C THR A 193 -20.35 10.70 11.74
N SER A 194 -21.22 11.25 10.90
CA SER A 194 -22.03 10.44 9.97
C SER A 194 -21.15 9.66 8.98
N ARG A 195 -20.05 10.27 8.50
CA ARG A 195 -19.09 9.58 7.63
C ARG A 195 -18.30 8.49 8.36
N MET A 196 -17.98 8.69 9.64
CA MET A 196 -17.35 7.66 10.46
C MET A 196 -18.28 6.45 10.63
N GLU A 197 -19.57 6.68 10.92
CA GLU A 197 -20.57 5.60 11.02
C GLU A 197 -20.71 4.81 9.70
N GLU A 198 -20.70 5.49 8.55
CA GLU A 198 -20.70 4.83 7.23
C GLU A 198 -19.45 3.96 7.01
N LEU A 199 -18.28 4.44 7.42
CA LEU A 199 -17.03 3.70 7.30
C LEU A 199 -16.99 2.50 8.25
N GLU A 200 -17.51 2.63 9.46
CA GLU A 200 -17.63 1.51 10.41
C GLU A 200 -18.52 0.40 9.84
N MET A 201 -19.67 0.77 9.26
CA MET A 201 -20.53 -0.19 8.56
C MET A 201 -19.81 -0.91 7.42
N GLU A 202 -18.99 -0.20 6.63
CA GLU A 202 -18.26 -0.80 5.52
C GLU A 202 -17.13 -1.72 6.01
N VAL A 203 -16.43 -1.35 7.09
CA VAL A 203 -15.44 -2.22 7.74
C VAL A 203 -16.08 -3.51 8.22
N ASP A 204 -17.28 -3.46 8.80
CA ASP A 204 -17.98 -4.66 9.26
C ASP A 204 -18.45 -5.54 8.08
N ARG A 205 -18.89 -4.94 6.97
CA ARG A 205 -19.15 -5.70 5.73
C ARG A 205 -17.90 -6.39 5.22
N LEU A 206 -16.76 -5.70 5.18
CA LEU A 206 -15.51 -6.28 4.73
C LEU A 206 -15.07 -7.44 5.64
N ARG A 207 -15.20 -7.30 6.96
CA ARG A 207 -14.94 -8.39 7.92
C ARG A 207 -15.85 -9.60 7.67
N ALA A 208 -17.14 -9.39 7.38
CA ALA A 208 -18.05 -10.47 7.04
C ALA A 208 -17.63 -11.18 5.74
N THR A 209 -17.21 -10.43 4.72
CA THR A 209 -16.70 -11.04 3.48
C THR A 209 -15.40 -11.82 3.69
N ALA A 210 -14.50 -11.31 4.54
CA ALA A 210 -13.26 -12.00 4.89
C ALA A 210 -13.53 -13.33 5.60
N SER A 211 -14.47 -13.36 6.54
CA SER A 211 -14.90 -14.60 7.22
C SER A 211 -15.48 -15.62 6.23
N ASN A 212 -16.29 -15.18 5.27
CA ASN A 212 -16.79 -16.07 4.21
C ASN A 212 -15.64 -16.62 3.34
N CYS A 213 -14.65 -15.80 3.01
CA CYS A 213 -13.47 -16.26 2.26
C CYS A 213 -12.65 -17.29 3.05
N GLU A 214 -12.48 -17.13 4.37
CA GLU A 214 -11.82 -18.12 5.22
C GLU A 214 -12.55 -19.46 5.20
N GLY A 215 -13.90 -19.45 5.24
CA GLY A 215 -14.72 -20.65 5.08
C GLY A 215 -14.46 -21.38 3.75
N LEU A 216 -14.46 -20.64 2.65
CA LEU A 216 -14.17 -21.18 1.31
C LEU A 216 -12.75 -21.76 1.20
N VAL A 217 -11.76 -21.16 1.87
CA VAL A 217 -10.39 -21.70 1.93
C VAL A 217 -10.38 -23.04 2.67
N GLY A 218 -11.13 -23.16 3.76
CA GLY A 218 -11.29 -24.43 4.48
C GLY A 218 -11.92 -25.53 3.61
N GLU A 219 -12.98 -25.21 2.87
CA GLU A 219 -13.62 -26.14 1.92
C GLU A 219 -12.65 -26.56 0.80
N LEU A 220 -11.84 -25.62 0.28
CA LEU A 220 -10.82 -25.89 -0.74
C LEU A 220 -9.76 -26.87 -0.22
N GLU A 221 -9.24 -26.64 0.99
CA GLU A 221 -8.25 -27.54 1.60
C GLU A 221 -8.83 -28.93 1.88
N GLN A 222 -10.09 -29.01 2.31
CA GLN A 222 -10.76 -30.30 2.45
C GLN A 222 -10.92 -31.02 1.09
N ALA A 223 -11.24 -30.29 0.03
CA ALA A 223 -11.34 -30.85 -1.32
C ALA A 223 -9.99 -31.34 -1.83
N LYS A 224 -8.89 -30.60 -1.58
CA LYS A 224 -7.53 -31.05 -1.91
C LYS A 224 -7.17 -32.34 -1.19
N GLY A 225 -7.50 -32.46 0.10
CA GLY A 225 -7.28 -33.69 0.86
C GLY A 225 -7.97 -34.91 0.22
N LYS A 226 -9.26 -34.77 -0.12
CA LYS A 226 -10.02 -35.82 -0.81
C LYS A 226 -9.43 -36.18 -2.18
N ILE A 227 -8.94 -35.19 -2.94
CA ILE A 227 -8.30 -35.43 -4.23
C ILE A 227 -6.99 -36.23 -4.05
N ALA A 228 -6.21 -35.94 -3.01
CA ALA A 228 -4.99 -36.68 -2.70
C ALA A 228 -5.30 -38.15 -2.34
N GLU A 229 -6.29 -38.39 -1.48
CA GLU A 229 -6.75 -39.75 -1.14
C GLU A 229 -7.21 -40.53 -2.39
N LEU A 230 -8.05 -39.92 -3.22
CA LEU A 230 -8.49 -40.54 -4.48
C LEU A 230 -7.33 -40.79 -5.45
N SER A 231 -6.31 -39.94 -5.47
CA SER A 231 -5.12 -40.15 -6.30
C SER A 231 -4.34 -41.38 -5.87
N GLU A 232 -4.19 -41.62 -4.56
CA GLU A 232 -3.53 -42.83 -4.04
C GLU A 232 -4.33 -44.10 -4.38
N GLU A 233 -5.66 -44.06 -4.25
CA GLU A 233 -6.54 -45.17 -4.64
C GLU A 233 -6.41 -45.51 -6.13
N VAL A 234 -6.35 -44.49 -6.99
CA VAL A 234 -6.17 -44.67 -8.44
C VAL A 234 -4.82 -45.35 -8.74
N ASP A 235 -3.74 -44.95 -8.08
CA ASP A 235 -2.42 -45.56 -8.26
C ASP A 235 -2.39 -47.04 -7.85
N VAL A 236 -3.07 -47.40 -6.75
CA VAL A 236 -3.24 -48.81 -6.32
C VAL A 236 -4.02 -49.60 -7.37
N LEU A 237 -5.17 -49.08 -7.82
CA LEU A 237 -6.00 -49.72 -8.84
C LEU A 237 -5.27 -49.89 -10.18
N PHE A 238 -4.38 -48.97 -10.55
CA PHE A 238 -3.53 -49.09 -11.73
C PHE A 238 -2.57 -50.28 -11.61
N ASN A 239 -1.93 -50.44 -10.46
CA ASN A 239 -1.00 -51.54 -10.21
C ASN A 239 -1.72 -52.90 -10.20
N ASP A 240 -2.88 -52.98 -9.56
CA ASP A 240 -3.71 -54.19 -9.53
C ASP A 240 -4.20 -54.56 -10.94
N ASN A 241 -4.68 -53.59 -11.73
CA ASN A 241 -5.06 -53.82 -13.12
C ASN A 241 -3.89 -54.34 -13.96
N ARG A 242 -2.69 -53.77 -13.78
CA ARG A 242 -1.49 -54.23 -14.47
C ARG A 242 -1.16 -55.69 -14.11
N ALA A 243 -1.26 -56.05 -12.82
CA ALA A 243 -1.02 -57.41 -12.36
C ALA A 243 -2.05 -58.40 -12.95
N LEU A 244 -3.33 -58.03 -12.95
CA LEU A 244 -4.42 -58.83 -13.53
C LEU A 244 -4.22 -59.06 -15.03
N ARG A 245 -3.84 -58.04 -15.80
CA ARG A 245 -3.50 -58.20 -17.24
C ARG A 245 -2.37 -59.21 -17.45
N LEU A 246 -1.32 -59.14 -16.63
CA LEU A 246 -0.20 -60.08 -16.69
C LEU A 246 -0.63 -61.51 -16.38
N GLN A 247 -1.55 -61.69 -15.42
CA GLN A 247 -2.11 -62.99 -15.08
C GLN A 247 -3.04 -63.52 -16.19
N GLN A 248 -3.81 -62.64 -16.83
CA GLN A 248 -4.66 -62.96 -17.97
C GLN A 248 -3.83 -63.39 -19.20
N ASP A 249 -2.70 -62.73 -19.47
CA ASP A 249 -1.79 -63.12 -20.55
C ASP A 249 -1.13 -64.48 -20.29
N LYS A 250 -0.72 -64.75 -19.03
CA LYS A 250 -0.17 -66.05 -18.63
C LYS A 250 -1.19 -67.18 -18.79
N SER A 251 -2.44 -66.95 -18.38
CA SER A 251 -3.50 -67.95 -18.54
C SER A 251 -3.86 -68.16 -20.02
N GLU A 252 -3.84 -67.10 -20.85
CA GLU A 252 -4.01 -67.21 -22.29
C GLU A 252 -2.90 -68.06 -22.94
N GLN A 253 -1.64 -67.80 -22.58
CA GLN A 253 -0.49 -68.59 -23.07
C GLN A 253 -0.57 -70.06 -22.64
N ALA A 254 -1.00 -70.33 -21.41
CA ALA A 254 -1.22 -71.70 -20.92
C ALA A 254 -2.34 -72.40 -21.72
N LEU A 255 -3.45 -71.71 -21.97
CA LEU A 255 -4.58 -72.24 -22.76
C LEU A 255 -4.23 -72.49 -24.24
N LYS A 256 -3.32 -71.70 -24.83
CA LYS A 256 -2.80 -71.93 -26.19
C LYS A 256 -1.96 -73.21 -26.29
N ARG A 257 -1.28 -73.60 -25.21
CA ARG A 257 -0.48 -74.84 -25.14
C ARG A 257 -1.34 -76.09 -24.95
N LEU A 258 -2.60 -75.95 -24.55
CA LEU A 258 -3.53 -77.05 -24.33
C LEU A 258 -4.30 -77.39 -25.63
N GLY A 259 -4.37 -78.69 -25.97
CA GLY A 259 -5.06 -79.21 -27.15
C GLY A 259 -6.59 -79.00 -27.17
N PRO A 260 -7.31 -79.48 -28.20
CA PRO A 260 -8.74 -79.25 -28.35
C PRO A 260 -9.58 -80.17 -27.45
N CYS A 261 -9.80 -79.77 -26.19
CA CYS A 261 -10.78 -80.41 -25.30
C CYS A 261 -11.98 -79.48 -25.01
N PRO A 262 -13.20 -80.02 -24.72
CA PRO A 262 -14.40 -79.22 -24.49
C PRO A 262 -14.26 -78.18 -23.37
N LYS A 263 -13.63 -78.57 -22.25
CA LYS A 263 -13.39 -77.70 -21.08
C LYS A 263 -12.43 -76.55 -21.41
N CYS A 264 -11.40 -76.80 -22.22
CA CYS A 264 -10.48 -75.77 -22.70
C CYS A 264 -11.10 -74.85 -23.75
N ARG A 265 -12.15 -75.27 -24.47
CA ARG A 265 -12.91 -74.42 -25.39
C ARG A 265 -13.83 -73.47 -24.62
N GLN A 266 -14.48 -73.95 -23.56
CA GLN A 266 -15.29 -73.13 -22.66
C GLN A 266 -14.46 -72.03 -21.97
N MET A 267 -13.32 -72.39 -21.34
CA MET A 267 -12.43 -71.41 -20.72
C MET A 267 -11.88 -70.38 -21.71
N ARG A 268 -11.62 -70.77 -22.97
CA ARG A 268 -11.23 -69.84 -24.04
C ARG A 268 -12.36 -68.86 -24.42
N GLY A 269 -13.62 -69.27 -24.29
CA GLY A 269 -14.79 -68.41 -24.49
C GLY A 269 -14.92 -67.36 -23.38
N GLU A 270 -14.86 -67.80 -22.12
CA GLU A 270 -14.90 -66.93 -20.93
C GLU A 270 -13.73 -65.93 -20.90
N LEU A 271 -12.54 -66.34 -21.36
CA LEU A 271 -11.40 -65.44 -21.48
C LEU A 271 -11.60 -64.36 -22.58
N ARG A 272 -12.31 -64.68 -23.67
CA ARG A 272 -12.61 -63.71 -24.72
C ARG A 272 -13.66 -62.69 -24.27
N THR A 273 -14.67 -63.11 -23.52
CA THR A 273 -15.71 -62.19 -23.00
C THR A 273 -15.10 -61.21 -22.00
N THR A 274 -14.34 -61.71 -21.03
CA THR A 274 -13.61 -60.89 -20.05
C THR A 274 -12.60 -59.92 -20.70
N LYS A 275 -11.94 -60.34 -21.80
CA LYS A 275 -11.06 -59.45 -22.58
C LYS A 275 -11.84 -58.34 -23.30
N GLY A 276 -13.02 -58.65 -23.84
CA GLY A 276 -13.92 -57.66 -24.44
C GLY A 276 -14.40 -56.63 -23.42
N GLU A 277 -14.78 -57.08 -22.22
CA GLU A 277 -15.16 -56.21 -21.11
C GLU A 277 -13.99 -55.32 -20.64
N ASN A 278 -12.78 -55.87 -20.53
CA ASN A 278 -11.58 -55.08 -20.20
C ASN A 278 -11.29 -53.99 -21.23
N VAL A 279 -11.40 -54.28 -22.53
CA VAL A 279 -11.20 -53.26 -23.59
C VAL A 279 -12.23 -52.13 -23.46
N ARG A 280 -13.47 -52.47 -23.14
CA ARG A 280 -14.53 -51.48 -22.91
C ARG A 280 -14.24 -50.60 -21.69
N LEU A 281 -13.86 -51.20 -20.56
CA LEU A 281 -13.52 -50.48 -19.33
C LEU A 281 -12.29 -49.57 -19.50
N ILE A 282 -11.33 -49.95 -20.35
CA ILE A 282 -10.18 -49.10 -20.70
C ILE A 282 -10.65 -47.86 -21.46
N ALA A 283 -11.55 -48.03 -22.43
CA ALA A 283 -12.10 -46.91 -23.20
C ALA A 283 -12.91 -45.95 -22.31
N GLU A 284 -13.74 -46.48 -21.42
CA GLU A 284 -14.50 -45.67 -20.45
C GLU A 284 -13.58 -44.91 -19.48
N ASN A 285 -12.45 -45.51 -19.05
CA ASN A 285 -11.45 -44.82 -18.23
C ASN A 285 -10.72 -43.69 -18.97
N MET A 286 -10.35 -43.89 -20.24
CA MET A 286 -9.72 -42.82 -21.03
C MET A 286 -10.66 -41.61 -21.18
N ASP A 287 -11.95 -41.85 -21.40
CA ASP A 287 -12.96 -40.79 -21.52
C ASP A 287 -13.15 -40.03 -20.19
N LEU A 288 -13.14 -40.73 -19.06
CA LEU A 288 -13.18 -40.10 -17.73
C LEU A 288 -11.94 -39.27 -17.44
N GLN A 289 -10.74 -39.75 -17.79
CA GLN A 289 -9.49 -39.01 -17.62
C GLN A 289 -9.44 -37.73 -18.47
N GLU A 290 -9.97 -37.77 -19.69
CA GLU A 290 -10.06 -36.58 -20.56
C GLU A 290 -10.99 -35.52 -19.95
N ARG A 291 -12.13 -35.93 -19.38
CA ARG A 291 -13.04 -35.03 -18.67
C ARG A 291 -12.41 -34.38 -17.43
N VAL A 292 -11.64 -35.15 -16.65
CA VAL A 292 -10.90 -34.62 -15.48
C VAL A 292 -9.85 -33.59 -15.91
N LEU A 293 -9.11 -33.86 -16.99
CA LEU A 293 -8.15 -32.92 -17.56
C LEU A 293 -8.84 -31.62 -18.00
N GLN A 294 -9.97 -31.70 -18.72
CA GLN A 294 -10.74 -30.51 -19.12
C GLN A 294 -11.20 -29.67 -17.92
N MET A 295 -11.63 -30.31 -16.84
CA MET A 295 -11.99 -29.62 -15.59
C MET A 295 -10.78 -28.96 -14.93
N SER A 296 -9.61 -29.59 -14.94
CA SER A 296 -8.38 -29.03 -14.35
C SER A 296 -7.93 -27.73 -15.03
N TYR A 297 -8.15 -27.56 -16.33
CA TYR A 297 -7.82 -26.33 -17.07
C TYR A 297 -8.73 -25.13 -16.71
N GLN A 298 -9.87 -25.38 -16.07
CA GLN A 298 -10.77 -24.33 -15.58
C GLN A 298 -10.37 -23.82 -14.18
N VAL A 299 -9.43 -24.50 -13.51
CA VAL A 299 -8.95 -24.14 -12.18
C VAL A 299 -7.71 -23.24 -12.29
N PRO A 300 -7.65 -22.09 -11.60
CA PRO A 300 -6.48 -21.21 -11.64
C PRO A 300 -5.19 -21.93 -11.21
N PRO A 301 -4.04 -21.63 -11.84
CA PRO A 301 -2.74 -22.28 -11.58
C PRO A 301 -2.18 -22.04 -10.16
N SER A 302 -2.87 -21.26 -9.32
CA SER A 302 -2.55 -21.05 -7.92
C SER A 302 -3.05 -22.17 -7.00
N ILE A 303 -3.88 -23.11 -7.48
CA ILE A 303 -4.53 -24.14 -6.66
C ILE A 303 -3.82 -25.50 -6.78
N PHE A 304 -3.23 -25.80 -7.95
CA PHE A 304 -2.46 -27.03 -8.20
C PHE A 304 -1.05 -26.68 -8.64
N THR A 305 -0.08 -27.44 -8.13
CA THR A 305 1.32 -27.33 -8.54
C THR A 305 1.53 -27.95 -9.93
N ASP A 306 2.53 -27.46 -10.67
CA ASP A 306 2.90 -28.02 -11.98
C ASP A 306 3.21 -29.54 -11.92
N GLU A 307 3.62 -30.03 -10.75
CA GLU A 307 3.92 -31.44 -10.50
C GLU A 307 2.63 -32.30 -10.43
N GLU A 308 1.55 -31.78 -9.83
CA GLU A 308 0.24 -32.44 -9.77
C GLU A 308 -0.43 -32.48 -11.15
N ILE A 309 -0.32 -31.40 -11.93
CA ILE A 309 -0.77 -31.35 -13.33
C ILE A 309 0.01 -32.35 -14.19
N ARG A 310 1.33 -32.52 -13.94
CA ARG A 310 2.14 -33.53 -14.63
C ARG A 310 1.71 -34.94 -14.28
N ARG A 311 1.39 -35.25 -13.01
CA ARG A 311 0.91 -36.59 -12.62
C ARG A 311 -0.38 -36.97 -13.34
N LEU A 312 -1.33 -36.04 -13.45
CA LEU A 312 -2.55 -36.23 -14.27
C LEU A 312 -2.24 -36.49 -15.76
N LYS A 313 -1.21 -35.84 -16.32
CA LYS A 313 -0.77 -36.05 -17.70
C LYS A 313 -0.03 -37.37 -17.93
N VAL A 314 0.63 -37.95 -16.92
CA VAL A 314 1.41 -39.19 -17.05
C VAL A 314 0.50 -40.42 -17.20
N GLY A 315 -0.73 -40.37 -16.69
CA GLY A 315 -1.75 -41.41 -16.91
C GLY A 315 -2.11 -41.67 -18.38
N ASN A 316 -1.86 -40.71 -19.28
CA ASN A 316 -2.17 -40.80 -20.72
C ASN A 316 -1.12 -41.54 -21.57
N LYS A 317 -0.06 -42.12 -20.98
CA LYS A 317 1.05 -42.72 -21.74
C LYS A 317 1.09 -44.26 -21.78
N CYS A 318 0.02 -44.94 -21.39
CA CYS A 318 -0.07 -46.41 -21.47
C CYS A 318 -1.18 -46.88 -22.40
#